data_AF-A0A0H5NVS6-F1
#
_entry.id   AF-A0A0H5NVS6-F1
#
_cell.length_a   1.000
_cell.length_b   1.000
_cell.length_c   1.000
_cell.angle_alpha   90.00
_cell.angle_beta   90.00
_cell.angle_gamma   90.00
#
_symmetry.space_group_name_H-M   'P 1'
#
loop_
_entity.id
_entity.type
_entity.pdbx_description
1 polymer ?
#
loop_
_entity_poly.entity_id
_entity_poly.type
_entity_poly.pdbx_seq_one_letter_code
_entity_poly.pdbx_strand_id
1 'polypeptide(L)'
;MVFASFLPVSMYKDGNHAIPGNTFTDVPDWIADPAYTGTTLDGTTGLVVASNKTGATITGSVRIQNGSAISRTYRTQLLYNGAIIATHASVSVSAGKTQTFTLQVTQDVTAGAIIKLQAAASSSAGASLLGGADSYVRVT
;
A
#
# COMPACT_ATOMS: atom_id res chain seq x y z
N MET A 1 10.92 -30.25 -16.73
CA MET A 1 10.07 -29.05 -16.62
C MET A 1 10.44 -28.39 -15.31
N VAL A 2 11.17 -27.28 -15.32
CA VAL A 2 11.48 -26.53 -14.10
C VAL A 2 10.27 -25.65 -13.84
N PHE A 3 9.53 -25.90 -12.75
CA PHE A 3 8.57 -24.93 -12.27
C PHE A 3 9.38 -23.72 -11.82
N ALA A 4 9.29 -22.60 -12.54
CA ALA A 4 9.81 -21.35 -12.02
C ALA A 4 9.05 -21.06 -10.72
N SER A 5 9.74 -21.12 -9.59
CA SER A 5 9.17 -20.69 -8.32
C SER A 5 8.75 -19.23 -8.47
N PHE A 6 7.50 -18.90 -8.12
CA PHE A 6 7.05 -17.52 -8.10
C PHE A 6 8.02 -16.66 -7.30
N LEU A 7 8.42 -15.52 -7.87
CA LEU A 7 9.31 -14.57 -7.21
C LEU A 7 8.44 -13.53 -6.47
N PRO A 8 8.31 -13.62 -5.13
CA PRO A 8 7.56 -12.63 -4.39
C PRO A 8 8.26 -11.28 -4.46
N VAL A 9 7.47 -10.20 -4.43
CA VAL A 9 7.95 -8.82 -4.50
C VAL A 9 7.34 -7.99 -3.39
N SER A 10 8.08 -7.01 -2.88
CA SER A 10 7.66 -6.22 -1.71
C SER A 10 8.30 -4.84 -1.76
N MET A 11 7.54 -3.81 -1.41
CA MET A 11 8.03 -2.45 -1.19
C MET A 11 7.59 -1.94 0.16
N TYR A 12 8.40 -1.11 0.81
CA TYR A 12 8.05 -0.46 2.06
C TYR A 12 8.18 1.06 1.94
N LYS A 13 7.46 1.77 2.80
CA LYS A 13 7.35 3.22 2.73
C LYS A 13 8.65 3.86 3.22
N ASP A 14 9.24 4.74 2.41
CA ASP A 14 10.36 5.58 2.81
C ASP A 14 9.86 6.93 3.31
N GLY A 15 10.18 7.27 4.56
CA GLY A 15 9.70 8.48 5.21
C GLY A 15 8.17 8.60 5.36
N ASN A 16 7.75 9.65 6.06
CA ASN A 16 6.34 9.93 6.28
C ASN A 16 5.73 10.69 5.09
N HIS A 17 4.45 10.47 4.83
CA HIS A 17 3.71 11.14 3.76
C HIS A 17 2.42 11.78 4.30
N ALA A 18 2.22 13.06 4.03
CA ALA A 18 0.99 13.75 4.37
C ALA A 18 -0.14 13.36 3.42
N ILE A 19 -1.27 12.89 3.96
CA ILE A 19 -2.43 12.51 3.15
C ILE A 19 -3.17 13.80 2.76
N PRO A 20 -3.34 14.10 1.45
CA PRO A 20 -3.70 15.45 0.99
C PRO A 20 -5.16 15.84 1.22
N GLY A 21 -6.04 14.88 1.56
CA GLY A 21 -7.43 15.18 1.88
C GLY A 21 -8.37 14.03 1.56
N ASN A 22 -9.60 14.37 1.17
CA ASN A 22 -10.74 13.45 1.09
C ASN A 22 -10.85 12.66 -0.22
N THR A 23 -9.98 12.91 -1.18
CA THR A 23 -9.86 12.13 -2.42
C THR A 23 -8.75 11.11 -2.28
N PHE A 24 -8.96 9.91 -2.85
CA PHE A 24 -7.91 8.91 -2.92
C PHE A 24 -6.77 9.39 -3.80
N THR A 25 -5.54 9.34 -3.27
CA THR A 25 -4.32 9.66 -3.99
C THR A 25 -3.31 8.54 -3.84
N ASP A 26 -2.50 8.32 -4.88
CA ASP A 26 -1.36 7.40 -4.83
C ASP A 26 -0.45 7.77 -3.66
N VAL A 27 -0.11 6.79 -2.82
CA VAL A 27 0.90 6.99 -1.78
C VAL A 27 2.27 6.93 -2.46
N PRO A 28 3.09 7.99 -2.36
CA PRO A 28 4.41 8.04 -2.97
C PRO A 28 5.52 7.56 -2.03
N ASP A 29 6.75 7.67 -2.51
CA ASP A 29 8.01 7.36 -1.81
C ASP A 29 8.01 5.96 -1.20
N TRP A 30 7.70 4.98 -2.03
CA TRP A 30 8.03 3.58 -1.78
C TRP A 30 9.46 3.28 -2.22
N ILE A 31 10.11 2.38 -1.48
CA ILE A 31 11.39 1.78 -1.88
C ILE A 31 11.28 0.26 -1.86
N ALA A 32 12.09 -0.40 -2.70
CA ALA A 32 12.11 -1.84 -2.80
C ALA A 32 12.57 -2.46 -1.46
N ASP A 33 11.87 -3.50 -1.02
CA ASP A 33 12.23 -4.27 0.16
C ASP A 33 13.46 -5.14 -0.15
N PRO A 34 14.61 -4.92 0.52
CA PRO A 34 15.84 -5.67 0.24
C PRO A 34 15.72 -7.16 0.57
N ALA A 35 14.70 -7.58 1.34
CA ALA A 35 14.42 -8.98 1.60
C ALA A 35 13.80 -9.71 0.38
N TYR A 36 13.35 -8.97 -0.65
CA TYR A 36 12.67 -9.50 -1.83
C TYR A 36 13.46 -9.15 -3.09
N THR A 37 14.53 -9.91 -3.33
CA THR A 37 15.42 -9.76 -4.49
C THR A 37 14.64 -9.76 -5.81
N GLY A 38 14.93 -8.81 -6.68
CA GLY A 38 14.25 -8.65 -7.97
C GLY A 38 12.98 -7.80 -7.90
N THR A 39 12.63 -7.24 -6.73
CA THR A 39 11.60 -6.20 -6.67
C THR A 39 12.01 -4.99 -7.52
N THR A 40 11.10 -4.55 -8.38
CA THR A 40 11.21 -3.30 -9.14
C THR A 40 9.97 -2.45 -8.90
N LEU A 41 10.12 -1.13 -9.06
CA LEU A 41 9.06 -0.15 -8.83
C LEU A 41 8.71 0.61 -10.11
N ASP A 42 7.44 0.98 -10.24
CA ASP A 42 6.97 1.97 -11.19
C ASP A 42 7.03 3.37 -10.51
N GLY A 43 8.15 4.05 -10.75
CA GLY A 43 8.47 5.30 -10.06
C GLY A 43 8.51 5.12 -8.54
N THR A 44 7.91 6.06 -7.81
CA THR A 44 7.85 6.02 -6.34
C THR A 44 6.49 5.56 -5.81
N THR A 45 5.57 5.09 -6.67
CA THR A 45 4.15 4.86 -6.30
C THR A 45 3.67 3.43 -6.46
N GLY A 46 4.33 2.62 -7.31
CA GLY A 46 3.83 1.31 -7.69
C GLY A 46 4.86 0.19 -7.53
N LEU A 47 4.40 -0.98 -7.09
CA LEU A 47 5.15 -2.22 -7.05
C LEU A 47 4.93 -2.98 -8.36
N VAL A 48 6.01 -3.39 -9.05
CA VAL A 48 5.92 -4.17 -10.28
C VAL A 48 5.93 -5.66 -9.94
N VAL A 49 4.93 -6.40 -10.43
CA VAL A 49 4.86 -7.85 -10.32
C VAL A 49 5.97 -8.50 -11.15
N ALA A 50 6.84 -9.28 -10.52
CA ALA A 50 8.00 -9.85 -11.22
C ALA A 50 7.68 -11.09 -12.09
N SER A 51 6.66 -11.86 -11.74
CA SER A 51 6.33 -13.10 -12.44
C SER A 51 4.82 -13.39 -12.39
N ASN A 52 4.31 -14.14 -13.37
CA ASN A 52 2.92 -14.57 -13.37
C ASN A 52 2.66 -15.50 -12.17
N LYS A 53 1.48 -15.38 -11.56
CA LYS A 53 1.01 -16.35 -10.55
C LYS A 53 -0.52 -16.38 -10.49
N THR A 54 -1.05 -17.59 -10.52
CA THR A 54 -2.45 -17.86 -10.20
C THR A 54 -2.64 -17.83 -8.69
N GLY A 55 -3.69 -17.15 -8.22
CA GLY A 55 -4.01 -17.06 -6.79
C GLY A 55 -2.90 -16.42 -5.94
N ALA A 56 -2.22 -15.40 -6.46
CA ALA A 56 -1.27 -14.62 -5.68
C ALA A 56 -1.98 -13.87 -4.55
N THR A 57 -1.32 -13.73 -3.42
CA THR A 57 -1.81 -12.88 -2.32
C THR A 57 -1.18 -11.50 -2.46
N ILE A 58 -2.02 -10.48 -2.60
CA ILE A 58 -1.61 -9.07 -2.63
C ILE A 58 -2.01 -8.45 -1.29
N THR A 59 -1.02 -7.91 -0.57
CA THR A 59 -1.21 -7.29 0.73
C THR A 59 -0.73 -5.85 0.69
N GLY A 60 -1.53 -4.93 1.23
CA GLY A 60 -1.15 -3.55 1.51
C GLY A 60 -1.38 -3.26 2.99
N SER A 61 -0.32 -2.94 3.72
CA SER A 61 -0.38 -2.56 5.13
C SER A 61 0.17 -1.16 5.26
N VAL A 62 -0.54 -0.24 5.90
CA VAL A 62 -0.03 1.12 6.17
C VAL A 62 -0.38 1.57 7.57
N ARG A 63 0.56 2.23 8.23
CA ARG A 63 0.35 2.88 9.51
C ARG A 63 -0.02 4.34 9.27
N ILE A 64 -1.19 4.76 9.72
CA ILE A 64 -1.65 6.14 9.58
C ILE A 64 -1.80 6.76 10.97
N GLN A 65 -1.13 7.89 11.17
CA GLN A 65 -1.24 8.73 12.34
C GLN A 65 -2.27 9.83 12.12
N ASN A 66 -3.13 10.01 13.12
CA ASN A 66 -3.92 11.21 13.29
C ASN A 66 -3.23 12.16 14.28
N GLY A 67 -2.45 13.10 13.76
CA GLY A 67 -1.81 14.18 14.53
C GLY A 67 -2.74 15.36 14.85
N SER A 68 -4.01 15.32 14.45
CA SER A 68 -5.00 16.36 14.78
C SER A 68 -5.46 16.25 16.24
N ALA A 69 -5.95 17.37 16.79
CA ALA A 69 -6.58 17.45 18.12
C ALA A 69 -8.00 16.83 18.17
N ILE A 70 -8.56 16.45 17.02
CA ILE A 70 -9.86 15.76 16.92
C ILE A 70 -9.74 14.46 16.13
N SER A 71 -10.70 13.55 16.34
CA SER A 71 -10.81 12.31 15.56
C SER A 71 -11.01 12.60 14.07
N ARG A 72 -10.41 11.75 13.22
CA ARG A 72 -10.48 11.85 11.76
C ARG A 72 -10.76 10.49 11.17
N THR A 73 -11.47 10.49 10.04
CA THR A 73 -11.73 9.27 9.28
C THR A 73 -10.70 9.07 8.18
N TYR A 74 -10.26 7.83 7.98
CA TYR A 74 -9.30 7.44 6.96
C TYR A 74 -9.82 6.25 6.15
N ARG A 75 -9.36 6.16 4.91
CA ARG A 75 -9.67 5.07 3.97
C ARG A 75 -8.41 4.74 3.17
N THR A 76 -8.29 3.48 2.78
CA THR A 76 -7.22 2.99 1.91
C THR A 76 -7.79 2.06 0.85
N GLN A 77 -7.12 1.96 -0.29
CA GLN A 77 -7.47 1.00 -1.34
C GLN A 77 -6.23 0.50 -2.08
N LEU A 78 -6.32 -0.72 -2.61
CA LEU A 78 -5.32 -1.32 -3.49
C LEU A 78 -5.82 -1.30 -4.93
N LEU A 79 -4.90 -1.03 -5.85
CA LEU A 79 -5.16 -1.02 -7.28
C LEU A 79 -4.23 -2.00 -7.99
N TYR A 80 -4.76 -2.70 -8.99
CA TYR A 80 -4.04 -3.55 -9.93
C TYR A 80 -4.19 -2.94 -11.33
N ASN A 81 -3.10 -2.47 -11.94
CA ASN A 81 -3.13 -1.76 -13.23
C ASN A 81 -4.20 -0.64 -13.29
N GLY A 82 -4.38 0.08 -12.18
CA GLY A 82 -5.35 1.17 -12.05
C GLY A 82 -6.79 0.73 -11.71
N ALA A 83 -7.11 -0.56 -11.71
CA ALA A 83 -8.40 -1.07 -11.26
C ALA A 83 -8.38 -1.32 -9.74
N ILE A 84 -9.40 -0.89 -9.00
CA ILE A 84 -9.50 -1.15 -7.56
C ILE A 84 -9.76 -2.64 -7.32
N ILE A 85 -8.93 -3.26 -6.49
CA ILE A 85 -9.02 -4.71 -6.15
C ILE A 85 -9.37 -4.96 -4.68
N ALA A 86 -9.12 -3.97 -3.81
CA ALA A 86 -9.52 -4.02 -2.40
C ALA A 86 -9.73 -2.60 -1.88
N THR A 87 -10.69 -2.42 -0.98
CA THR A 87 -10.93 -1.15 -0.28
C THR A 87 -11.15 -1.42 1.20
N HIS A 88 -10.49 -0.65 2.05
CA HIS A 88 -10.72 -0.69 3.48
C HIS A 88 -11.93 0.19 3.81
N ALA A 89 -12.80 -0.28 4.69
CA ALA A 89 -13.89 0.54 5.20
C ALA A 89 -13.35 1.82 5.87
N SER A 90 -14.16 2.89 5.87
CA SER A 90 -13.87 4.12 6.59
C SER A 90 -13.64 3.86 8.07
N VAL A 91 -12.46 4.20 8.60
CA VAL A 91 -12.14 4.04 10.03
C VAL A 91 -11.92 5.40 10.67
N SER A 92 -12.59 5.65 11.80
CA SER A 92 -12.30 6.79 12.67
C SER A 92 -11.10 6.49 13.56
N VAL A 93 -10.08 7.33 13.48
CA VAL A 93 -8.88 7.25 14.32
C VAL A 93 -8.90 8.44 15.27
N SER A 94 -8.83 8.17 16.58
CA SER A 94 -8.85 9.19 17.62
C SER A 94 -7.66 10.15 17.52
N ALA A 95 -7.84 11.35 18.07
CA ALA A 95 -6.79 12.37 18.15
C ALA A 95 -5.49 11.82 18.76
N GLY A 96 -4.36 12.12 18.13
CA GLY A 96 -3.02 11.69 18.55
C GLY A 96 -2.73 10.19 18.42
N LYS A 97 -3.62 9.39 17.80
CA LYS A 97 -3.44 7.93 17.67
C LYS A 97 -2.95 7.53 16.29
N THR A 98 -2.33 6.36 16.26
CA THR A 98 -1.91 5.68 15.04
C THR A 98 -2.70 4.39 14.90
N GLN A 99 -3.15 4.11 13.69
CA GLN A 99 -3.89 2.90 13.33
C GLN A 99 -3.23 2.23 12.12
N THR A 100 -3.16 0.90 12.14
CA THR A 100 -2.74 0.11 10.98
C THR A 100 -3.96 -0.24 10.14
N PHE A 101 -3.84 -0.07 8.82
CA PHE A 101 -4.83 -0.41 7.81
C PHE A 101 -4.25 -1.51 6.95
N THR A 102 -4.89 -2.69 6.96
CA THR A 102 -4.43 -3.86 6.20
C THR A 102 -5.48 -4.25 5.18
N LEU A 103 -5.08 -4.32 3.92
CA LEU A 103 -5.84 -4.82 2.79
C LEU A 103 -5.17 -6.11 2.32
N GLN A 104 -5.98 -7.13 2.07
CA GLN A 104 -5.50 -8.40 1.51
C GLN A 104 -6.52 -8.91 0.49
N VAL A 105 -6.03 -9.30 -0.68
CA VAL A 105 -6.84 -9.90 -1.74
C VAL A 105 -6.07 -11.02 -2.41
N THR A 106 -6.78 -12.06 -2.84
CA THR A 106 -6.21 -13.15 -3.62
C THR A 106 -6.73 -13.06 -5.05
N GLN A 107 -5.82 -12.97 -6.02
CA GLN A 107 -6.17 -12.96 -7.43
C GLN A 107 -5.00 -13.42 -8.31
N ASP A 108 -5.30 -13.67 -9.58
CA ASP A 108 -4.26 -13.90 -10.56
C ASP A 108 -3.50 -12.60 -10.86
N VAL A 109 -2.18 -12.73 -11.03
CA VAL A 109 -1.29 -11.63 -11.38
C VAL A 109 -0.45 -12.00 -12.59
N THR A 110 -0.26 -11.03 -13.48
CA THR A 110 0.68 -11.08 -14.60
C THR A 110 1.93 -10.26 -14.31
N ALA A 111 3.09 -10.74 -14.79
CA ALA A 111 4.35 -10.01 -14.76
C ALA A 111 4.21 -8.64 -15.44
N GLY A 112 4.88 -7.63 -14.89
CA GLY A 112 4.81 -6.25 -15.36
C GLY A 112 3.56 -5.49 -14.90
N ALA A 113 2.59 -6.15 -14.25
CA ALA A 113 1.47 -5.43 -13.65
C ALA A 113 1.92 -4.58 -12.47
N ILE A 114 1.23 -3.47 -12.25
CA ILE A 114 1.56 -2.47 -11.23
C ILE A 114 0.52 -2.53 -10.11
N ILE A 115 0.99 -2.73 -8.88
CA ILE A 115 0.19 -2.62 -7.67
C ILE A 115 0.42 -1.26 -7.04
N LYS A 116 -0.66 -0.52 -6.79
CA LYS A 116 -0.60 0.76 -6.08
C LYS A 116 -1.45 0.73 -4.82
N LEU A 117 -1.04 1.50 -3.82
CA LEU A 117 -1.84 1.80 -2.64
C LEU A 117 -2.24 3.27 -2.68
N GLN A 118 -3.52 3.52 -2.48
CA GLN A 118 -4.07 4.87 -2.34
C GLN A 118 -4.63 5.07 -0.94
N ALA A 119 -4.54 6.32 -0.46
CA ALA A 119 -5.07 6.71 0.83
C ALA A 119 -5.90 7.99 0.72
N ALA A 120 -6.88 8.14 1.60
CA ALA A 120 -7.68 9.35 1.76
C ALA A 120 -7.98 9.59 3.24
N ALA A 121 -8.10 10.85 3.62
CA ALA A 121 -8.45 11.30 4.96
C ALA A 121 -9.61 12.31 4.90
N SER A 122 -10.49 12.31 5.90
CA SER A 122 -11.55 13.32 6.02
C SER A 122 -11.05 14.78 6.04
N SER A 123 -9.76 14.99 6.36
CA SER A 123 -9.03 16.25 6.26
C SER A 123 -7.53 15.95 6.17
N SER A 124 -6.76 16.82 5.52
CA SER A 124 -5.29 16.74 5.50
C SER A 124 -4.63 17.16 6.82
N ALA A 125 -5.34 17.91 7.67
CA ALA A 125 -4.79 18.43 8.90
C ALA A 125 -4.40 17.30 9.86
N GLY A 126 -3.09 17.11 10.06
CA GLY A 126 -2.54 16.06 10.92
C GLY A 126 -2.66 14.64 10.36
N ALA A 127 -3.00 14.47 9.08
CA ALA A 127 -3.11 13.16 8.45
C ALA A 127 -1.75 12.71 7.87
N SER A 128 -1.10 11.74 8.50
CA SER A 128 0.22 11.28 8.08
C SER A 128 0.26 9.76 7.96
N LEU A 129 0.67 9.26 6.80
CA LEU A 129 1.07 7.87 6.61
C LEU A 129 2.54 7.75 7.05
N LEU A 130 2.82 6.82 7.94
CA LEU A 130 4.13 6.64 8.54
C LEU A 130 5.02 5.74 7.69
N GLY A 131 6.29 6.12 7.56
CA GLY A 131 7.32 5.31 6.92
C GLY A 131 7.74 4.08 7.74
N GLY A 132 8.58 3.24 7.14
CA GLY A 132 9.16 2.05 7.75
C GLY A 132 8.53 0.74 7.26
N ALA A 133 9.16 -0.37 7.65
CA ALA A 133 8.83 -1.73 7.16
C ALA A 133 7.42 -2.23 7.54
N ASP A 134 6.77 -1.62 8.52
CA ASP A 134 5.37 -1.93 8.89
C ASP A 134 4.36 -1.38 7.87
N SER A 135 4.78 -0.39 7.08
CA SER A 135 4.01 0.17 5.96
C SER A 135 4.58 -0.40 4.66
N TYR A 136 3.87 -1.33 4.03
CA TYR A 136 4.35 -2.08 2.87
C TYR A 136 3.23 -2.44 1.87
N VAL A 137 3.64 -2.74 0.65
CA VAL A 137 2.82 -3.45 -0.36
C VAL A 137 3.61 -4.67 -0.81
N ARG A 138 2.94 -5.82 -0.92
CA ARG A 138 3.60 -7.10 -1.18
C ARG A 138 2.74 -8.02 -2.04
N VAL A 139 3.39 -8.81 -2.89
CA VAL A 139 2.78 -9.89 -3.66
C VAL A 139 3.52 -11.19 -3.34
N THR A 140 2.81 -12.20 -2.85
CA THR A 140 3.34 -13.52 -2.44
C THR A 140 2.62 -14.69 -3.05
#